data_AF-A0A5J4RYL8-F1
#
_entry.id   AF-A0A5J4RYL8-F1
#
_cell.length_a   1.000
_cell.length_b   1.000
_cell.length_c   1.000
_cell.angle_alpha   90.00
_cell.angle_beta   90.00
_cell.angle_gamma   90.00
#
_symmetry.space_group_name_H-M   'P 1'
#
loop_
_entity.id
_entity.type
_entity.pdbx_description
1 polymer ?
#
loop_
_entity_poly.entity_id
_entity_poly.type
_entity_poly.pdbx_seq_one_letter_code
_entity_poly.pdbx_strand_id
1 'polypeptide(L)'
;MKEKNSGKYIRIGTTLYKIVRCPLMSGDFIEERRVWNCETFRKDHFKDFLSQIEKFDGFCSVPDHLNYQRCIGTFLNQYEPIPCQLAEGDWPIILEFLEHIFGKQLEMGLDYLQLLYLKPLQWLPIILLLSKD
;
A
#
# COMPACT_ATOMS: atom_id res chain seq x y z
N MET A 1 -23.51 6.68 16.88
CA MET A 1 -23.02 7.57 15.80
C MET A 1 -23.08 6.76 14.51
N LYS A 2 -24.03 7.05 13.62
CA LYS A 2 -24.23 6.27 12.39
C LYS A 2 -22.99 6.46 11.50
N GLU A 3 -22.14 5.45 11.41
CA GLU A 3 -21.06 5.43 10.41
C GLU A 3 -21.69 5.72 9.05
N LYS A 4 -21.32 6.86 8.47
CA LYS A 4 -21.59 7.20 7.08
C LYS A 4 -20.69 6.29 6.24
N ASN A 5 -21.00 5.00 6.22
CA ASN A 5 -20.27 3.96 5.50
C ASN A 5 -20.63 4.06 4.01
N SER A 6 -20.29 5.20 3.40
CA SER A 6 -20.23 5.36 1.96
C SER A 6 -19.00 4.58 1.48
N GLY A 7 -19.06 3.25 1.58
CA GLY A 7 -18.02 2.36 1.07
C GLY A 7 -17.70 2.77 -0.36
N LYS A 8 -16.42 3.07 -0.61
CA LYS A 8 -15.98 3.63 -1.89
C LYS A 8 -16.02 2.51 -2.92
N TYR A 9 -16.85 2.70 -3.96
CA TYR A 9 -16.90 1.79 -5.10
C TYR A 9 -15.89 2.23 -6.15
N ILE A 10 -15.28 1.27 -6.84
CA ILE A 10 -14.38 1.51 -7.97
C ILE A 10 -14.71 0.49 -9.07
N ARG A 11 -14.60 0.90 -10.33
CA ARG A 11 -14.76 0.00 -11.47
C ARG A 11 -13.41 -0.19 -12.15
N ILE A 12 -13.01 -1.43 -12.33
CA ILE A 12 -11.74 -1.79 -12.96
C ILE A 12 -12.06 -2.73 -14.11
N GLY A 13 -11.75 -2.30 -15.34
CA GLY A 13 -12.25 -2.92 -16.55
C GLY A 13 -13.79 -3.02 -16.53
N THR A 14 -14.30 -4.24 -16.61
CA THR A 14 -15.75 -4.53 -16.57
C THR A 14 -16.28 -4.83 -15.17
N THR A 15 -15.41 -4.91 -14.15
CA THR A 15 -15.77 -5.43 -12.84
C THR A 15 -15.91 -4.29 -11.83
N LEU A 16 -17.02 -4.31 -11.09
CA LEU A 16 -17.25 -3.39 -9.99
C LEU A 16 -16.66 -3.99 -8.70
N TYR A 17 -15.95 -3.17 -7.94
CA TYR A 17 -15.42 -3.51 -6.63
C TYR A 17 -15.98 -2.56 -5.58
N LYS A 18 -16.21 -3.11 -4.38
CA LYS A 18 -16.48 -2.34 -3.18
C LYS A 18 -15.26 -2.42 -2.27
N ILE A 19 -14.76 -1.27 -1.85
CA ILE A 19 -13.79 -1.18 -0.77
C ILE A 19 -14.55 -1.40 0.55
N VAL A 20 -14.23 -2.49 1.24
CA VAL A 20 -14.86 -2.91 2.50
C VAL A 20 -13.85 -2.92 3.63
N ARG A 21 -14.31 -2.61 4.84
CA ARG A 21 -13.52 -2.77 6.06
C ARG A 21 -13.97 -4.06 6.72
N CYS A 22 -13.16 -5.11 6.60
CA CYS A 22 -13.45 -6.41 7.17
C CYS A 22 -12.93 -6.47 8.61
N PRO A 23 -13.78 -6.79 9.60
CA PRO A 23 -13.34 -6.96 10.98
C PRO A 23 -12.46 -8.20 11.11
N LEU A 24 -11.40 -8.08 11.88
CA LEU A 24 -10.50 -9.18 12.28
C LEU A 24 -10.85 -9.68 13.68
N MET A 25 -10.41 -10.90 14.01
CA MET A 25 -10.59 -11.48 15.35
C MET A 25 -9.90 -10.66 16.45
N SER A 26 -8.88 -9.86 16.11
CA SER A 26 -8.20 -8.94 17.04
C SER A 26 -9.06 -7.75 17.46
N GLY A 27 -10.20 -7.51 16.80
CA GLY A 27 -11.00 -6.29 16.94
C GLY A 27 -10.59 -5.17 15.97
N ASP A 28 -9.50 -5.34 15.23
CA ASP A 28 -9.08 -4.43 14.17
C ASP A 28 -9.88 -4.62 12.88
N PHE A 29 -9.60 -3.77 11.88
CA PHE A 29 -10.19 -3.87 10.55
C PHE A 29 -9.10 -3.89 9.48
N ILE A 30 -9.30 -4.71 8.46
CA ILE A 30 -8.51 -4.68 7.22
C ILE A 30 -9.35 -4.11 6.08
N GLU A 31 -8.76 -3.25 5.26
CA GLU A 31 -9.40 -2.77 4.04
C GLU A 31 -9.17 -3.77 2.91
N GLU A 32 -10.27 -4.24 2.29
CA GLU A 32 -10.25 -5.23 1.21
C GLU A 32 -11.11 -4.75 0.04
N ARG A 33 -10.69 -5.07 -1.18
CA ARG A 33 -11.50 -4.88 -2.40
C ARG A 33 -12.28 -6.16 -2.69
N ARG A 34 -13.60 -6.13 -2.55
CA ARG A 34 -14.46 -7.26 -2.92
C ARG A 34 -15.19 -7.00 -4.22
N VAL A 35 -15.21 -8.00 -5.09
CA VAL A 35 -16.04 -7.96 -6.30
C VAL A 35 -17.50 -7.77 -5.88
N TRP A 36 -18.17 -6.82 -6.53
CA TRP A 36 -19.53 -6.45 -6.23
C TRP A 36 -20.41 -6.69 -7.44
N ASN A 37 -21.57 -7.32 -7.24
CA ASN A 37 -22.49 -7.60 -8.32
C ASN A 37 -23.14 -6.28 -8.82
N CYS A 38 -22.95 -5.97 -10.11
CA CYS A 38 -23.49 -4.79 -10.77
C CYS A 38 -25.03 -4.74 -10.79
N GLU A 39 -25.71 -5.88 -10.88
CA GLU A 39 -27.17 -5.93 -10.88
C GLU A 39 -27.74 -5.57 -9.52
N THR A 40 -27.20 -6.16 -8.45
CA THR A 40 -27.56 -5.81 -7.07
C THR A 40 -27.27 -4.35 -6.79
N PHE A 41 -26.10 -3.86 -7.23
CA PHE A 41 -25.75 -2.45 -7.11
C PHE A 41 -26.79 -1.51 -7.74
N ARG A 42 -27.26 -1.81 -8.96
CA ARG A 42 -28.29 -0.99 -9.63
C ARG A 42 -29.65 -1.01 -8.93
N LYS A 43 -29.96 -2.06 -8.16
CA LYS A 43 -31.18 -2.14 -7.35
C LYS A 43 -31.06 -1.33 -6.07
N ASP A 44 -29.87 -1.31 -5.46
CA ASP A 44 -29.62 -0.66 -4.18
C ASP A 44 -29.34 0.85 -4.30
N HIS A 45 -28.93 1.32 -5.48
CA HIS A 45 -28.48 2.70 -5.73
C HIS A 45 -29.27 3.37 -6.85
N PHE A 46 -29.32 4.71 -6.82
CA PHE A 46 -29.93 5.50 -7.89
C PHE A 46 -29.18 5.33 -9.22
N LYS A 47 -29.91 5.48 -10.33
CA LYS A 47 -29.44 5.19 -11.69
C LYS A 47 -28.15 5.93 -12.08
N ASP A 48 -27.97 7.15 -11.58
CA ASP A 48 -26.83 8.02 -11.92
C ASP A 48 -25.58 7.79 -11.03
N PHE A 49 -25.68 6.90 -10.04
CA PHE A 49 -24.56 6.65 -9.14
C PHE A 49 -23.40 5.92 -9.85
N LEU A 50 -23.69 5.10 -10.86
CA LEU A 50 -22.66 4.41 -11.67
C LEU A 50 -21.74 5.37 -12.43
N SER A 51 -22.23 6.55 -12.82
CA SER A 51 -21.38 7.54 -13.52
C SER A 51 -20.39 8.24 -12.60
N GLN A 52 -20.63 8.24 -11.29
CA GLN A 52 -19.77 8.88 -10.29
C GLN A 52 -18.63 7.96 -9.81
N ILE A 53 -18.70 6.67 -10.09
CA ILE A 53 -17.69 5.68 -9.70
C ILE A 53 -16.43 5.88 -10.53
N GLU A 54 -15.26 5.94 -9.86
CA GLU A 54 -13.96 5.99 -10.51
C GLU A 54 -13.75 4.76 -11.41
N LYS A 55 -13.22 4.99 -12.62
CA LYS A 55 -13.07 3.97 -13.67
C LYS A 55 -11.60 3.83 -14.01
N PHE A 56 -11.13 2.60 -13.99
CA PHE A 56 -9.78 2.24 -14.38
C PHE A 56 -9.84 1.13 -15.43
N ASP A 57 -8.87 1.10 -16.34
CA ASP A 57 -8.77 0.04 -17.36
C ASP A 57 -8.23 -1.26 -16.78
N GLY A 58 -7.42 -1.17 -15.72
CA GLY A 58 -6.83 -2.32 -15.04
C GLY A 58 -6.04 -1.94 -13.80
N PHE A 59 -5.25 -2.91 -13.33
CA PHE A 59 -4.30 -2.74 -12.23
C PHE A 59 -2.88 -2.53 -12.76
N CYS A 60 -2.07 -1.79 -12.03
CA CYS A 60 -0.63 -1.69 -12.23
C CYS A 60 0.09 -1.70 -10.88
N SER A 61 1.40 -1.94 -10.89
CA SER A 61 2.24 -1.88 -9.69
C SER A 61 3.45 -1.01 -10.00
N VAL A 62 3.33 0.28 -9.70
CA VAL A 62 4.39 1.27 -9.91
C VAL A 62 4.76 1.84 -8.54
N PRO A 63 5.81 1.30 -7.87
CA PRO A 63 6.21 1.77 -6.56
C PRO A 63 6.95 3.11 -6.66
N ASP A 64 6.50 4.07 -5.85
CA ASP A 64 7.20 5.31 -5.57
C ASP A 64 6.84 5.75 -4.15
N HIS A 65 7.83 5.77 -3.26
CA HIS A 65 7.64 6.07 -1.84
C HIS A 65 7.55 7.57 -1.57
N LEU A 66 8.17 8.40 -2.42
CA LEU A 66 8.27 9.84 -2.23
C LEU A 66 7.17 10.58 -2.99
N ASN A 67 6.81 10.08 -4.17
CA ASN A 67 5.82 10.69 -5.06
C ASN A 67 4.73 9.68 -5.43
N TYR A 68 4.15 9.04 -4.41
CA TYR A 68 3.09 8.07 -4.59
C TYR A 68 1.95 8.60 -5.46
N GLN A 69 1.57 7.81 -6.46
CA GLN A 69 0.42 8.07 -7.32
C GLN A 69 -0.53 6.87 -7.28
N ARG A 70 -1.77 7.14 -6.85
CA ARG A 70 -2.86 6.15 -6.85
C ARG A 70 -3.30 5.77 -8.27
N CYS A 71 -3.22 6.69 -9.21
CA CYS A 71 -3.61 6.49 -10.60
C CYS A 71 -2.39 6.70 -11.51
N ILE A 72 -2.09 5.71 -12.35
CA ILE A 72 -1.04 5.79 -13.37
C ILE A 72 -1.73 5.73 -14.73
N GLY A 73 -1.89 6.89 -15.38
CA GLY A 73 -2.69 7.00 -16.59
C GLY A 73 -4.16 6.64 -16.33
N THR A 74 -4.63 5.53 -16.88
CA THR A 74 -5.97 4.97 -16.66
C THR A 74 -5.98 3.74 -15.75
N PHE A 75 -4.86 3.39 -15.14
CA PHE A 75 -4.71 2.19 -14.30
C PHE A 75 -4.69 2.56 -12.81
N LEU A 76 -5.28 1.69 -11.99
CA LEU A 76 -5.21 1.80 -10.54
C LEU A 76 -3.90 1.18 -10.04
N ASN A 77 -3.11 1.94 -9.30
CA ASN A 77 -1.90 1.42 -8.68
C ASN A 77 -2.26 0.52 -7.49
N GLN A 78 -1.67 -0.67 -7.45
CA GLN A 78 -1.77 -1.61 -6.33
C GLN A 78 -0.74 -1.34 -5.26
N TYR A 79 0.30 -0.57 -5.58
CA TYR A 79 1.23 -0.06 -4.60
C TYR A 79 0.48 0.92 -3.66
N GLU A 80 0.82 0.89 -2.38
CA GLU A 80 0.25 1.75 -1.33
C GLU A 80 1.36 2.60 -0.72
N PRO A 81 1.06 3.84 -0.32
CA PRO A 81 2.05 4.71 0.29
C PRO A 81 2.51 4.14 1.64
N ILE A 82 3.77 4.40 1.99
CA ILE A 82 4.31 4.04 3.31
C ILE A 82 3.57 4.89 4.36
N PRO A 83 3.00 4.27 5.41
CA PRO A 83 2.20 4.98 6.41
C PRO A 83 3.05 5.82 7.39
N CYS A 84 4.37 5.61 7.38
CA CYS A 84 5.32 6.32 8.22
C CYS A 84 5.65 7.70 7.64
N GLN A 85 5.67 8.73 8.50
CA GLN A 85 6.16 10.05 8.14
C GLN A 85 7.65 10.16 8.45
N LEU A 86 8.40 10.78 7.54
CA LEU A 86 9.81 11.10 7.79
C LEU A 86 9.89 12.19 8.85
N ALA A 87 10.78 11.98 9.82
CA ALA A 87 11.11 12.96 10.84
C ALA A 87 12.63 13.03 10.99
N GLU A 88 13.15 14.25 11.08
CA GLU A 88 14.54 14.47 11.47
C GLU A 88 14.73 14.16 12.95
N GLY A 89 15.87 13.61 13.31
CA GLY A 89 16.23 13.33 14.69
C GLY A 89 17.25 12.24 14.84
N ASP A 90 17.74 12.06 16.07
CA ASP A 90 18.63 10.98 16.44
C ASP A 90 17.87 9.68 16.62
N TRP A 91 18.48 8.57 16.20
CA TRP A 91 17.88 7.24 16.25
C TRP A 91 18.85 6.22 16.88
N PRO A 92 19.39 6.48 18.10
CA PRO A 92 20.49 5.72 18.68
C PRO A 92 20.17 4.23 18.83
N ILE A 93 18.95 3.88 19.22
CA ILE A 93 18.52 2.48 19.38
C ILE A 93 18.47 1.76 18.03
N ILE A 94 18.00 2.44 16.98
CA ILE A 94 17.98 1.87 15.62
C ILE A 94 19.42 1.73 15.11
N LEU A 95 20.30 2.69 15.43
CA LEU A 95 21.70 2.66 15.04
C LEU A 95 22.45 1.49 15.69
N GLU A 96 22.33 1.33 17.00
CA GLU A 96 22.90 0.19 17.73
C GLU A 96 22.41 -1.15 17.15
N PHE A 97 21.12 -1.23 16.78
CA PHE A 97 20.56 -2.42 16.16
C PHE A 97 21.15 -2.69 14.76
N LEU A 98 21.30 -1.66 13.93
CA LEU A 98 21.91 -1.79 12.62
C LEU A 98 23.40 -2.10 12.71
N GLU A 99 24.12 -1.52 13.68
CA GLU A 99 25.50 -1.85 14.01
C GLU A 99 25.64 -3.32 14.43
N HIS A 100 24.70 -3.84 15.20
CA HIS A 100 24.68 -5.25 15.57
C HIS A 100 24.47 -6.16 14.34
N ILE A 101 23.55 -5.81 13.43
CA ILE A 101 23.25 -6.61 12.23
C ILE A 101 24.39 -6.58 11.22
N PHE A 102 24.88 -5.37 10.88
CA PHE A 102 25.82 -5.18 9.79
C PHE A 102 27.28 -5.17 10.25
N GLY A 103 27.55 -4.91 11.53
CA GLY A 103 28.89 -4.85 12.10
C GLY A 103 29.81 -3.92 11.31
N LYS A 104 30.90 -4.50 10.79
CA LYS A 104 31.89 -3.77 9.95
C LYS A 104 31.32 -3.25 8.63
N GLN A 105 30.16 -3.72 8.21
CA GLN A 105 29.50 -3.35 6.95
C GLN A 105 28.35 -2.35 7.16
N LEU A 106 28.31 -1.65 8.31
CA LEU A 106 27.23 -0.70 8.64
C LEU A 106 26.93 0.29 7.52
N GLU A 107 27.95 0.94 6.96
CA GLU A 107 27.78 1.93 5.88
C GLU A 107 27.06 1.34 4.67
N MET A 108 27.44 0.13 4.24
CA MET A 108 26.76 -0.57 3.14
C MET A 108 25.33 -0.95 3.51
N GLY A 109 25.06 -1.30 4.78
CA GLY A 109 23.72 -1.59 5.28
C GLY A 109 22.82 -0.35 5.26
N LEU A 110 23.36 0.81 5.65
CA LEU A 110 22.66 2.08 5.60
C LEU A 110 22.34 2.50 4.16
N ASP A 111 23.32 2.41 3.26
CA ASP A 111 23.13 2.67 1.83
C ASP A 111 22.06 1.73 1.23
N TYR A 112 22.09 0.45 1.61
CA TYR A 112 21.11 -0.52 1.16
C TYR A 112 19.68 -0.14 1.58
N LEU A 113 19.48 0.22 2.85
CA LEU A 113 18.17 0.64 3.38
C LEU A 113 17.71 1.97 2.75
N GLN A 114 18.63 2.90 2.53
CA GLN A 114 18.34 4.16 1.86
C GLN A 114 17.92 3.92 0.40
N LEU A 115 18.60 3.03 -0.33
CA LEU A 115 18.27 2.70 -1.72
C LEU A 115 16.93 1.98 -1.83
N LEU A 116 16.63 1.07 -0.91
CA LEU A 116 15.30 0.46 -0.77
C LEU A 116 14.21 1.54 -0.69
N TYR A 117 14.45 2.59 0.09
CA TYR A 117 13.48 3.64 0.28
C TYR A 117 13.38 4.63 -0.90
N LEU A 118 14.52 5.14 -1.37
CA LEU A 118 14.57 6.18 -2.40
C LEU A 118 14.40 5.64 -3.82
N LYS A 119 14.74 4.37 -4.06
CA LYS A 119 14.76 3.74 -5.38
C LYS A 119 14.15 2.33 -5.31
N PRO A 120 12.83 2.20 -5.06
CA PRO A 120 12.18 0.91 -4.85
C PRO A 120 12.19 -0.03 -6.08
N LEU A 121 12.53 0.48 -7.27
CA LEU A 121 12.71 -0.32 -8.49
C LEU A 121 14.15 -0.82 -8.69
N GLN A 122 15.08 -0.42 -7.83
CA GLN A 122 16.48 -0.81 -7.94
C GLN A 122 16.66 -2.27 -7.52
N TRP A 123 17.35 -3.05 -8.36
CA TRP A 123 17.78 -4.39 -8.00
C TRP A 123 18.85 -4.30 -6.92
N LEU A 124 18.59 -4.96 -5.79
CA LEU A 124 19.48 -4.99 -4.64
C LEU A 124 19.79 -6.45 -4.25
N PRO A 125 21.00 -6.73 -3.71
CA PRO A 125 21.37 -8.06 -3.28
C PRO A 125 20.50 -8.54 -2.11
N ILE A 126 20.20 -9.84 -2.05
CA ILE A 126 19.48 -10.40 -0.90
C ILE A 126 20.42 -10.42 0.32
N ILE A 127 20.01 -9.76 1.39
CA ILE A 127 20.72 -9.84 2.68
C ILE A 127 20.39 -11.18 3.34
N LEU A 128 21.44 -11.96 3.63
CA LEU A 128 21.33 -13.21 4.39
C LEU A 128 21.96 -12.98 5.77
N LEU A 129 21.12 -12.97 6.81
CA LEU A 129 21.55 -12.86 8.19
C LEU A 129 21.74 -14.27 8.75
N LEU A 130 22.97 -14.59 9.17
CA LEU A 130 23.33 -15.87 9.78
C LEU A 130 23.87 -15.61 11.17
N SER A 131 23.27 -16.24 12.19
CA SER A 131 23.86 -16.30 13.52
C SER A 131 24.91 -17.41 13.55
N LYS A 132 26.02 -17.16 14.25
CA LYS A 132 26.86 -18.27 14.70
C LYS A 132 26.26 -18.77 16.01
N ASP A 133 26.03 -20.07 16.09
CA ASP A 133 25.70 -20.75 17.34
C ASP A 133 26.83 -20.60 18.38
#